data_AF-A0A8B7PYR1-F1
#
_entry.id   AF-A0A8B7PYR1-F1
#
_cell.length_a   1.000
_cell.length_b   1.000
_cell.length_c   1.000
_cell.angle_alpha   90.00
_cell.angle_beta   90.00
_cell.angle_gamma   90.00
#
_symmetry.space_group_name_H-M   'P 1'
#
loop_
_entity.id
_entity.type
_entity.pdbx_description
1 polymer ?
#
loop_
_entity_poly.entity_id
_entity_poly.type
_entity_poly.pdbx_seq_one_letter_code
_entity_poly.pdbx_strand_id
1 'polypeptide(L)'
;MLAMSSNSTTLLGLMLCLGQVIHMQSGLLPRPSIRAEPGPVVARGRPVTILCRGPAGAHTFRLESKKNTSAFMDQKNIPQRGSLETEARFLIPAVSEVTAGPYRCAYIKRFSWSERSEVLELKLTDEDVPVLPSGAPREVSPLSTEAGSQTAPASRNYTVENCIRISLAVVVLLILVAILAEAGHSQCRSPHGTQEGAHQKD
;
A
#
# COMPACT_ATOMS: atom_id res chain seq x y z
N MET A 1 -22.48 13.62 44.61
CA MET A 1 -22.67 14.34 43.34
C MET A 1 -21.27 14.61 42.80
N LEU A 2 -20.77 13.75 41.90
CA LEU A 2 -19.40 13.90 41.37
C LEU A 2 -19.36 15.13 40.47
N ALA A 3 -18.76 16.21 40.94
CA ALA A 3 -18.38 17.35 40.10
C ALA A 3 -17.25 16.89 39.17
N MET A 4 -17.63 16.27 38.05
CA MET A 4 -16.70 15.97 36.98
C MET A 4 -16.30 17.29 36.35
N SER A 5 -15.03 17.64 36.46
CA SER A 5 -14.49 18.90 35.96
C SER A 5 -14.81 19.06 34.47
N SER A 6 -15.54 20.13 34.13
CA SER A 6 -16.00 20.45 32.78
C SER A 6 -14.86 20.52 31.74
N ASN A 7 -13.61 20.65 32.19
CA ASN A 7 -12.43 20.75 31.33
C ASN A 7 -12.03 19.40 30.68
N SER A 8 -12.26 18.28 31.37
CA SER A 8 -11.89 16.95 30.87
C SER A 8 -12.84 16.46 29.79
N THR A 9 -14.13 16.78 29.91
CA THR A 9 -15.16 16.44 28.91
C THR A 9 -15.05 17.32 27.67
N THR A 10 -14.68 18.60 27.81
CA THR A 10 -14.39 19.48 26.66
C THR A 10 -13.14 19.04 25.91
N LEU A 11 -12.08 18.62 26.61
CA LEU A 11 -10.87 18.10 25.97
C LEU A 11 -11.17 16.79 25.23
N LEU A 12 -11.88 15.85 25.87
CA LEU A 12 -12.27 14.59 25.23
C LEU A 12 -13.20 14.84 24.02
N GLY A 13 -14.14 15.79 24.15
CA GLY A 13 -14.99 16.22 23.05
C GLY A 13 -14.21 16.84 21.91
N LEU A 14 -13.24 17.72 22.18
CA LEU A 14 -12.35 18.31 21.18
C LEU A 14 -11.49 17.24 20.50
N MET A 15 -10.93 16.30 21.25
CA MET A 15 -10.13 15.19 20.71
C MET A 15 -10.96 14.24 19.84
N LEU A 16 -12.21 13.94 20.24
CA LEU A 16 -13.15 13.16 19.45
C LEU A 16 -13.60 13.92 18.20
N CYS A 17 -13.89 15.21 18.30
CA CYS A 17 -14.24 16.06 17.17
C CYS A 17 -13.07 16.18 16.17
N LEU A 18 -11.85 16.40 16.65
CA LEU A 18 -10.65 16.41 15.80
C LEU A 18 -10.42 15.03 15.18
N GLY A 19 -10.61 13.95 15.93
CA GLY A 19 -10.53 12.57 15.43
C GLY A 19 -11.56 12.28 14.32
N GLN A 20 -12.79 12.77 14.45
CA GLN A 20 -13.82 12.61 13.43
C GLN A 20 -13.59 13.51 12.21
N VAL A 21 -13.06 14.73 12.39
CA VAL A 21 -12.69 15.62 11.28
C VAL A 21 -11.52 15.05 10.46
N ILE A 22 -10.57 14.37 11.10
CA ILE A 22 -9.49 13.64 10.41
C ILE A 22 -10.05 12.45 9.61
N HIS A 23 -11.12 11.81 10.08
CA HIS A 23 -11.76 10.69 9.39
C HIS A 23 -12.73 11.12 8.27
N MET A 24 -13.24 12.36 8.30
CA MET A 24 -14.22 12.89 7.35
C MET A 24 -13.58 13.63 6.14
N GLN A 25 -12.30 14.02 6.22
CA GLN A 25 -11.63 14.78 5.14
C GLN A 25 -11.11 13.96 3.95
N SER A 26 -11.32 12.65 3.93
CA SER A 26 -11.19 11.86 2.70
C SER A 26 -12.41 12.11 1.82
N GLY A 27 -12.43 13.24 1.11
CA GLY A 27 -13.43 13.47 0.05
C GLY A 27 -13.54 12.20 -0.79
N LEU A 28 -14.74 11.60 -0.83
CA LEU A 28 -14.97 10.24 -1.33
C LEU A 28 -14.39 10.10 -2.73
N LEU A 29 -13.19 9.53 -2.81
CA LEU A 29 -12.52 9.27 -4.07
C LEU A 29 -13.40 8.30 -4.85
N PRO A 30 -13.73 8.59 -6.12
CA PRO A 30 -14.59 7.72 -6.90
C PRO A 30 -13.97 6.33 -6.99
N ARG A 31 -14.81 5.30 -6.89
CA ARG A 31 -14.36 3.92 -7.00
C ARG A 31 -13.78 3.67 -8.42
N PRO A 32 -12.60 3.07 -8.55
CA PRO A 32 -12.04 2.75 -9.86
C PRO A 32 -12.77 1.58 -10.52
N SER A 33 -12.72 1.53 -11.85
CA SER A 33 -13.20 0.39 -12.63
C SER A 33 -12.06 -0.55 -12.98
N ILE A 34 -12.34 -1.86 -13.04
CA ILE A 34 -11.40 -2.91 -13.42
C ILE A 34 -11.91 -3.74 -14.60
N ARG A 35 -11.03 -4.07 -15.55
CA ARG A 35 -11.34 -4.99 -16.66
C ARG A 35 -10.11 -5.79 -17.09
N ALA A 36 -10.33 -6.84 -17.87
CA ALA A 36 -9.27 -7.61 -18.52
C ALA A 36 -9.37 -7.51 -20.04
N GLU A 37 -8.22 -7.41 -20.70
CA GLU A 37 -8.06 -7.49 -22.15
C GLU A 37 -7.15 -8.71 -22.48
N PRO A 38 -7.58 -9.63 -23.37
CA PRO A 38 -8.77 -9.57 -24.23
C PRO A 38 -10.09 -9.89 -23.50
N GLY A 39 -10.04 -10.49 -22.31
CA GLY A 39 -11.20 -10.81 -21.50
C GLY A 39 -10.83 -11.51 -20.20
N PRO A 40 -11.82 -11.81 -19.35
CA PRO A 40 -11.59 -12.43 -18.04
C PRO A 40 -11.37 -13.94 -18.11
N VAL A 41 -11.58 -14.59 -19.26
CA VAL A 41 -11.33 -16.02 -19.46
C VAL A 41 -10.19 -16.17 -20.45
N VAL A 42 -9.09 -16.80 -20.02
CA VAL A 42 -7.84 -16.82 -20.77
C VAL A 42 -7.21 -18.21 -20.72
N ALA A 43 -6.75 -18.68 -21.88
CA ALA A 43 -6.13 -19.99 -21.98
C ALA A 43 -4.82 -20.06 -21.20
N ARG A 44 -4.46 -21.26 -20.74
CA ARG A 44 -3.24 -21.48 -19.97
C ARG A 44 -2.01 -21.00 -20.74
N GLY A 45 -1.09 -20.32 -20.06
CA GLY A 45 0.12 -19.79 -20.66
C GLY A 45 -0.06 -18.55 -21.53
N ARG A 46 -1.29 -18.16 -21.87
CA ARG A 46 -1.56 -16.94 -22.65
C ARG A 46 -1.45 -15.69 -21.77
N PRO A 47 -1.07 -14.53 -22.35
CA PRO A 47 -0.99 -13.29 -21.61
C PRO A 47 -2.37 -12.67 -21.42
N VAL A 48 -2.54 -11.92 -20.33
CA VAL A 48 -3.69 -11.04 -20.09
C VAL A 48 -3.23 -9.72 -19.51
N THR A 49 -3.87 -8.63 -19.92
CA THR A 49 -3.66 -7.32 -19.30
C THR A 49 -4.87 -6.94 -18.48
N ILE A 50 -4.66 -6.69 -17.19
CA ILE A 50 -5.69 -6.11 -16.31
C ILE A 50 -5.56 -4.60 -16.34
N LEU A 51 -6.66 -3.91 -16.62
CA LEU A 51 -6.74 -2.47 -16.72
C LEU A 51 -7.52 -1.92 -15.55
N CYS A 52 -6.93 -0.95 -14.86
CA CYS A 52 -7.59 -0.21 -13.79
C CYS A 52 -7.73 1.26 -14.22
N ARG A 53 -8.94 1.79 -14.24
CA ARG A 53 -9.20 3.20 -14.55
C ARG A 53 -9.67 3.95 -13.32
N GLY A 54 -9.14 5.16 -13.16
CA GLY A 54 -9.53 6.11 -12.12
C GLY A 54 -9.63 7.52 -12.69
N PRO A 55 -10.01 8.50 -11.86
CA PRO A 55 -10.13 9.89 -12.29
C PRO A 55 -8.75 10.48 -12.63
N ALA A 56 -8.74 11.55 -13.41
CA ALA A 56 -7.55 12.34 -13.67
C ALA A 56 -6.78 12.68 -12.39
N GLY A 57 -5.45 12.59 -12.48
CA GLY A 57 -4.52 12.89 -11.37
C GLY A 57 -4.32 11.74 -10.38
N ALA A 58 -4.89 10.55 -10.62
CA ALA A 58 -4.42 9.34 -9.96
C ALA A 58 -2.98 9.05 -10.39
N HIS A 59 -2.07 8.86 -9.42
CA HIS A 59 -0.63 8.77 -9.69
C HIS A 59 -0.05 7.38 -9.42
N THR A 60 -0.71 6.58 -8.59
CA THR A 60 -0.31 5.19 -8.34
C THR A 60 -1.55 4.31 -8.33
N PHE A 61 -1.51 3.22 -9.08
CA PHE A 61 -2.51 2.17 -9.06
C PHE A 61 -1.92 0.90 -8.46
N ARG A 62 -2.73 0.20 -7.68
CA ARG A 62 -2.38 -1.09 -7.07
C ARG A 62 -3.36 -2.14 -7.54
N LEU A 63 -2.83 -3.26 -8.04
CA LEU A 63 -3.58 -4.47 -8.31
C LEU A 63 -3.35 -5.48 -7.19
N GLU A 64 -4.43 -5.98 -6.59
CA GLU A 64 -4.40 -6.95 -5.49
C GLU A 64 -5.03 -8.28 -5.95
N SER A 65 -4.35 -9.39 -5.67
CA SER A 65 -4.94 -10.73 -5.81
C SER A 65 -5.49 -11.19 -4.47
N LYS A 66 -6.74 -11.67 -4.44
CA LYS A 66 -7.31 -12.23 -3.21
C LYS A 66 -6.72 -13.59 -2.82
N LYS A 67 -6.19 -14.35 -3.80
CA LYS A 67 -5.54 -15.65 -3.52
C LYS A 67 -4.18 -15.49 -2.86
N ASN A 68 -3.48 -14.39 -3.14
CA ASN A 68 -2.18 -14.10 -2.59
C ASN A 68 -2.15 -12.67 -2.04
N THR A 69 -2.64 -12.51 -0.81
CA THR A 69 -2.81 -11.21 -0.15
C THR A 69 -1.51 -10.47 0.11
N SER A 70 -0.36 -11.15 0.07
CA SER A 70 0.97 -10.52 0.18
C SER A 70 1.55 -10.08 -1.17
N ALA A 71 0.94 -10.49 -2.29
CA ALA A 71 1.36 -10.11 -3.63
C ALA A 71 0.43 -9.04 -4.23
N PHE A 72 0.95 -7.83 -4.36
CA PHE A 72 0.33 -6.74 -5.10
C PHE A 72 1.29 -6.22 -6.17
N MET A 73 0.74 -5.65 -7.23
CA MET A 73 1.50 -4.96 -8.26
C MET A 73 1.16 -3.47 -8.20
N ASP A 74 2.18 -2.63 -8.03
CA ASP A 74 2.03 -1.18 -8.10
C ASP A 74 2.52 -0.67 -9.45
N GLN A 75 1.72 0.19 -10.07
CA GLN A 75 2.12 0.92 -11.27
C GLN A 75 1.95 2.41 -11.02
N LYS A 76 3.04 3.15 -11.17
CA LYS A 76 3.02 4.62 -11.17
C LYS A 76 2.55 5.09 -12.54
N ASN A 77 1.53 5.94 -12.55
CA ASN A 77 1.07 6.59 -13.76
C ASN A 77 1.55 8.04 -13.76
N ILE A 78 1.99 8.52 -14.92
CA ILE A 78 2.35 9.92 -15.12
C ILE A 78 1.06 10.63 -15.60
N PRO A 79 0.49 11.54 -14.79
CA PRO A 79 -0.75 12.22 -15.15
C PRO A 79 -0.62 12.91 -16.51
N GLN A 80 -1.44 12.50 -17.48
CA GLN A 80 -1.48 13.16 -18.77
C GLN A 80 -2.31 14.44 -18.69
N ARG A 81 -1.73 15.56 -19.11
CA ARG A 81 -2.39 16.87 -19.09
C ARG A 81 -3.59 16.85 -20.05
N GLY A 82 -4.77 17.18 -19.55
CA GLY A 82 -6.00 17.27 -20.36
C GLY A 82 -6.80 15.96 -20.46
N SER A 83 -6.33 14.85 -19.87
CA SER A 83 -7.16 13.65 -19.77
C SER A 83 -8.17 13.78 -18.63
N LEU A 84 -9.39 13.29 -18.84
CA LEU A 84 -10.43 13.19 -17.81
C LEU A 84 -10.21 11.98 -16.88
N GLU A 85 -9.48 10.97 -17.38
CA GLU A 85 -9.24 9.70 -16.69
C GLU A 85 -7.75 9.30 -16.75
N THR A 86 -7.35 8.46 -15.81
CA THR A 86 -6.04 7.83 -15.80
C THR A 86 -6.20 6.31 -15.78
N GLU A 87 -5.40 5.60 -16.57
CA GLU A 87 -5.44 4.13 -16.70
C GLU A 87 -4.08 3.50 -16.37
N ALA A 88 -4.10 2.44 -15.56
CA ALA A 88 -2.97 1.55 -15.33
C ALA A 88 -3.20 0.20 -16.01
N ARG A 89 -2.12 -0.39 -16.54
CA ARG A 89 -2.08 -1.67 -17.28
C ARG A 89 -1.12 -2.63 -16.59
N PHE A 90 -1.66 -3.72 -16.06
CA PHE A 90 -0.94 -4.79 -15.39
C PHE A 90 -0.89 -6.02 -16.28
N LEU A 91 0.28 -6.33 -16.84
CA LEU A 91 0.48 -7.53 -17.65
C LEU A 91 0.72 -8.74 -16.74
N ILE A 92 -0.10 -9.77 -16.92
CA ILE A 92 0.17 -11.14 -16.45
C ILE A 92 0.67 -11.91 -17.69
N PRO A 93 1.98 -12.19 -17.80
CA PRO A 93 2.56 -12.75 -19.03
C PRO A 93 2.05 -14.14 -19.39
N ALA A 94 1.72 -14.95 -18.38
CA ALA A 94 1.23 -16.31 -18.55
C ALA A 94 0.17 -16.61 -17.48
N VAL A 95 -1.05 -16.88 -17.92
CA VAL A 95 -2.14 -17.29 -17.01
C VAL A 95 -1.95 -18.75 -16.59
N SER A 96 -2.07 -19.02 -15.29
CA SER A 96 -1.93 -20.34 -14.68
C SER A 96 -2.91 -20.48 -13.52
N GLU A 97 -3.00 -21.66 -12.91
CA GLU A 97 -3.85 -21.88 -11.73
C GLU A 97 -3.52 -20.95 -10.55
N VAL A 98 -2.24 -20.53 -10.47
CA VAL A 98 -1.71 -19.63 -9.43
C VAL A 98 -2.14 -18.19 -9.67
N THR A 99 -2.16 -17.75 -10.93
CA THR A 99 -2.56 -16.38 -11.31
C THR A 99 -4.05 -16.25 -11.58
N ALA A 100 -4.77 -17.32 -11.87
CA ALA A 100 -6.23 -17.29 -11.99
C ALA A 100 -6.87 -17.01 -10.62
N GLY A 101 -7.93 -16.21 -10.59
CA GLY A 101 -8.68 -15.89 -9.37
C GLY A 101 -9.22 -14.46 -9.31
N PRO A 102 -9.63 -14.01 -8.11
CA PRO A 102 -10.27 -12.72 -7.93
C PRO A 102 -9.22 -11.60 -7.81
N TYR A 103 -9.40 -10.55 -8.60
CA TYR A 103 -8.60 -9.34 -8.57
C TYR A 103 -9.43 -8.12 -8.19
N ARG A 104 -8.80 -7.18 -7.48
CA ARG A 104 -9.34 -5.83 -7.25
C ARG A 104 -8.24 -4.81 -7.48
N CYS A 105 -8.60 -3.59 -7.86
CA CYS A 105 -7.65 -2.50 -7.92
C CYS A 105 -8.08 -1.30 -7.08
N ALA A 106 -7.10 -0.51 -6.68
CA ALA A 106 -7.27 0.76 -5.99
C ALA A 106 -6.23 1.77 -6.51
N TYR A 107 -6.45 3.05 -6.30
CA TYR A 107 -5.47 4.08 -6.66
C TYR A 107 -5.24 5.06 -5.51
N ILE A 108 -4.09 5.74 -5.55
CA ILE A 108 -3.83 6.90 -4.71
C ILE A 108 -4.00 8.17 -5.54
N LYS A 109 -4.71 9.14 -4.97
CA LYS A 109 -4.76 10.52 -5.45
C LYS A 109 -4.46 11.44 -4.28
N ARG A 110 -3.46 12.32 -4.46
CA ARG A 110 -2.88 13.17 -3.40
C ARG A 110 -2.28 12.30 -2.29
N PHE A 111 -2.99 12.11 -1.17
CA PHE A 111 -2.51 11.37 0.00
C PHE A 111 -3.51 10.30 0.48
N SER A 112 -4.53 10.01 -0.32
CA SER A 112 -5.62 9.11 0.05
C SER A 112 -5.80 8.00 -0.97
N TRP A 113 -6.04 6.79 -0.47
CA TRP A 113 -6.44 5.65 -1.28
C TRP A 113 -7.93 5.76 -1.62
N SER A 114 -8.28 5.36 -2.84
CA SER A 114 -9.67 5.11 -3.23
C SER A 114 -10.23 3.89 -2.51
N GLU A 115 -11.55 3.73 -2.58
CA GLU A 115 -12.12 2.40 -2.39
C GLU A 115 -11.58 1.41 -3.43
N ARG A 116 -11.68 0.12 -3.11
CA ARG A 116 -11.35 -0.95 -4.05
C ARG A 116 -12.45 -1.11 -5.10
N SER A 117 -12.06 -1.40 -6.33
CA SER A 117 -12.96 -1.73 -7.45
C SER A 117 -13.88 -2.90 -7.14
N GLU A 118 -14.83 -3.17 -8.03
CA GLU A 118 -15.47 -4.47 -8.19
C GLU A 118 -14.44 -5.61 -8.34
N VAL A 119 -14.89 -6.85 -8.17
CA VAL A 119 -14.05 -8.03 -8.31
C VAL A 119 -14.01 -8.44 -9.77
N LEU A 120 -12.81 -8.58 -10.31
CA LEU A 120 -12.56 -9.20 -11.62
C LEU A 120 -12.15 -10.66 -11.40
N GLU A 121 -13.00 -11.61 -11.81
CA GLU A 121 -12.69 -13.04 -11.75
C GLU A 121 -11.92 -13.47 -13.00
N LEU A 122 -10.60 -13.60 -12.89
CA LEU A 122 -9.75 -14.12 -13.96
C LEU A 122 -9.81 -15.66 -13.96
N LYS A 123 -10.41 -16.24 -15.01
CA LYS A 123 -10.61 -17.68 -15.16
C LYS A 123 -9.62 -18.27 -16.14
N LEU A 124 -9.14 -19.45 -15.80
CA LEU A 124 -8.34 -20.30 -16.68
C LEU A 124 -9.26 -21.08 -17.61
N THR A 125 -8.84 -21.26 -18.86
CA THR A 125 -9.39 -22.28 -19.77
C THR A 125 -8.26 -23.15 -20.30
N ASP A 126 -8.53 -24.43 -20.54
CA ASP A 126 -7.56 -25.38 -21.11
C ASP A 126 -7.57 -25.37 -22.66
N GLU A 127 -8.32 -24.46 -23.27
CA GLU A 127 -8.49 -24.40 -24.72
C GLU A 127 -7.35 -23.64 -25.41
N ASP A 128 -6.34 -24.37 -25.90
CA ASP A 128 -5.43 -23.95 -26.97
C ASP A 128 -5.71 -24.79 -28.23
N VAL A 129 -6.93 -24.73 -28.77
CA VAL A 129 -7.27 -25.52 -29.97
C VAL A 129 -7.37 -24.63 -31.20
N PRO A 130 -6.26 -24.41 -31.95
CA PRO A 130 -6.37 -24.35 -33.39
C PRO A 130 -6.83 -25.74 -33.85
N VAL A 131 -8.13 -25.91 -34.08
CA VAL A 131 -8.63 -27.05 -34.87
C VAL A 131 -8.17 -26.79 -36.30
N LEU A 132 -6.95 -27.23 -36.62
CA LEU A 132 -6.52 -27.36 -38.00
C LEU A 132 -7.05 -28.72 -38.49
N PRO A 133 -7.73 -28.79 -39.66
CA PRO A 133 -8.28 -30.04 -40.15
C PRO A 133 -7.18 -31.08 -40.39
N SER A 134 -7.44 -32.26 -39.84
CA SER A 134 -6.62 -33.48 -39.88
C SER A 134 -6.18 -33.85 -41.29
N GLY A 135 -4.88 -34.06 -41.49
CA GLY A 135 -4.31 -34.71 -42.68
C GLY A 135 -2.78 -34.81 -42.69
N ALA A 136 -2.27 -36.05 -42.49
CA ALA A 136 -0.95 -36.61 -42.86
C ALA A 136 0.24 -36.56 -41.85
N PRO A 137 1.16 -37.57 -41.87
CA PRO A 137 1.77 -38.15 -40.66
C PRO A 137 3.31 -38.06 -40.50
N ARG A 138 3.73 -38.10 -39.23
CA ARG A 138 5.00 -38.57 -38.59
C ARG A 138 6.37 -38.31 -39.27
N GLU A 139 7.24 -37.63 -38.54
CA GLU A 139 8.69 -37.91 -38.49
C GLU A 139 9.23 -37.71 -37.06
N VAL A 140 10.23 -38.51 -36.65
CA VAL A 140 10.62 -38.80 -35.25
C VAL A 140 12.03 -38.28 -34.92
N SER A 141 12.14 -37.57 -33.77
CA SER A 141 13.31 -37.42 -32.83
C SER A 141 14.58 -36.62 -33.23
N PRO A 142 15.49 -36.26 -32.27
CA PRO A 142 15.34 -35.94 -30.84
C PRO A 142 16.18 -34.72 -30.32
N LEU A 143 15.83 -34.26 -29.11
CA LEU A 143 16.66 -33.72 -27.98
C LEU A 143 17.92 -32.84 -28.24
N SER A 144 17.89 -31.58 -27.79
CA SER A 144 18.77 -30.99 -26.73
C SER A 144 18.92 -29.45 -26.84
N THR A 145 19.06 -28.82 -25.68
CA THR A 145 20.01 -27.73 -25.35
C THR A 145 19.38 -26.47 -24.78
N GLU A 146 19.62 -26.30 -23.48
CA GLU A 146 19.51 -25.06 -22.73
C GLU A 146 20.45 -23.97 -23.26
N ALA A 147 20.04 -22.71 -23.19
CA ALA A 147 20.90 -21.63 -22.66
C ALA A 147 20.12 -20.30 -22.58
N GLY A 148 19.97 -19.80 -21.35
CA GLY A 148 20.48 -18.48 -21.00
C GLY A 148 19.63 -17.24 -21.32
N SER A 149 19.21 -16.60 -20.22
CA SER A 149 19.35 -15.15 -20.00
C SER A 149 18.22 -14.22 -20.47
N GLN A 150 17.43 -13.67 -19.53
CA GLN A 150 17.68 -12.34 -18.95
C GLN A 150 16.56 -11.92 -17.97
N THR A 151 17.01 -11.72 -16.73
CA THR A 151 16.59 -10.73 -15.73
C THR A 151 15.49 -9.73 -16.11
N ALA A 152 14.40 -9.74 -15.32
CA ALA A 152 13.63 -8.53 -15.03
C ALA A 152 13.15 -8.57 -13.57
N PRO A 153 13.15 -7.44 -12.85
CA PRO A 153 13.27 -7.42 -11.41
C PRO A 153 11.95 -7.77 -10.73
N ALA A 154 11.97 -8.78 -9.86
CA ALA A 154 11.04 -8.83 -8.74
C ALA A 154 11.37 -7.64 -7.84
N SER A 155 10.65 -6.53 -7.99
CA SER A 155 10.77 -5.36 -7.12
C SER A 155 10.22 -5.74 -5.73
N ARG A 156 11.08 -6.36 -4.92
CA ARG A 156 10.86 -6.55 -3.49
C ARG A 156 10.86 -5.17 -2.84
N ASN A 157 9.68 -4.62 -2.59
CA ASN A 157 9.54 -3.43 -1.73
C ASN A 157 9.51 -3.88 -0.26
N TYR A 158 10.66 -4.28 0.29
CA TYR A 158 10.84 -4.50 1.74
C TYR A 158 11.06 -3.18 2.51
N THR A 159 11.23 -2.07 1.79
CA THR A 159 11.63 -0.78 2.35
C THR A 159 10.50 -0.09 3.14
N VAL A 160 9.22 -0.32 2.81
CA VAL A 160 8.12 0.48 3.37
C VAL A 160 7.62 0.01 4.75
N GLU A 161 7.77 -1.27 5.10
CA GLU A 161 7.52 -1.73 6.49
C GLU A 161 8.71 -1.38 7.40
N ASN A 162 9.93 -1.43 6.85
CA ASN A 162 11.15 -1.02 7.54
C ASN A 162 11.16 0.48 7.84
N CYS A 163 10.67 1.33 6.94
CA CYS A 163 10.60 2.77 7.18
C CYS A 163 9.66 3.12 8.34
N ILE A 164 8.51 2.46 8.49
CA ILE A 164 7.59 2.74 9.62
C ILE A 164 8.23 2.32 10.95
N ARG A 165 8.89 1.15 10.98
CA ARG A 165 9.62 0.66 12.17
C ARG A 165 10.81 1.55 12.53
N ILE A 166 11.58 2.01 11.53
CA ILE A 166 12.70 2.95 11.71
C ILE A 166 12.19 4.32 12.16
N SER A 167 11.13 4.84 11.55
CA SER A 167 10.52 6.12 11.95
C SER A 167 10.01 6.06 13.39
N LEU A 168 9.37 4.95 13.82
CA LEU A 168 8.93 4.78 15.20
C LEU A 168 10.12 4.72 16.18
N ALA A 169 11.18 3.98 15.82
CA ALA A 169 12.38 3.86 16.65
C ALA A 169 13.09 5.22 16.83
N VAL A 170 13.20 6.02 15.76
CA VAL A 170 13.80 7.37 15.82
C VAL A 170 12.97 8.31 16.70
N VAL A 171 11.63 8.28 16.58
CA VAL A 171 10.75 9.11 17.42
C VAL A 171 10.87 8.73 18.90
N VAL A 172 10.88 7.44 19.23
CA VAL A 172 11.06 6.96 20.61
C VAL A 172 12.41 7.41 21.17
N LEU A 173 13.49 7.29 20.38
CA LEU A 173 14.83 7.76 20.80
C LEU A 173 14.88 9.27 21.06
N LEU A 174 14.24 10.09 20.21
CA LEU A 174 14.19 11.54 20.42
C LEU A 174 13.44 11.91 21.69
N ILE A 175 12.33 11.23 21.98
CA ILE A 175 11.57 11.42 23.23
C ILE A 175 12.42 11.06 24.44
N LEU A 176 13.13 9.93 24.41
CA LEU A 176 14.02 9.52 25.50
C LEU A 176 15.16 10.52 25.72
N VAL A 177 15.78 11.05 24.66
CA VAL A 177 16.81 12.09 24.77
C VAL A 177 16.25 13.37 25.36
N ALA A 178 15.03 13.79 24.97
CA ALA A 178 14.39 14.97 25.54
C ALA A 178 14.12 14.79 27.05
N ILE A 179 13.58 13.63 27.46
CA ILE A 179 13.34 13.30 28.88
C ILE A 179 14.65 13.29 29.67
N LEU A 180 15.71 12.69 29.12
CA LEU A 180 17.02 12.67 29.77
C LEU A 180 17.68 14.05 29.82
N ALA A 181 17.48 14.88 28.80
CA ALA A 181 17.94 16.26 28.80
C ALA A 181 17.22 17.09 29.85
N GLU A 182 15.90 16.92 30.01
CA GLU A 182 15.11 17.57 31.05
C GLU A 182 15.46 17.07 32.46
N ALA A 183 15.67 15.76 32.62
CA ALA A 183 16.13 15.17 33.87
C ALA A 183 17.55 15.61 34.22
N GLY A 184 18.44 15.70 33.23
CA GLY A 184 19.80 16.22 33.37
C GLY A 184 19.83 17.72 33.67
N HIS A 185 18.95 18.50 33.04
CA HIS A 185 18.77 19.92 33.38
C HIS A 185 18.21 20.10 34.80
N SER A 186 17.33 19.20 35.24
CA SER A 186 16.79 19.20 36.60
C SER A 186 17.85 18.85 37.64
N GLN A 187 18.77 17.94 37.32
CA GLN A 187 19.95 17.63 38.15
C GLN A 187 20.98 18.76 38.15
N CYS A 188 21.26 19.38 36.98
CA CYS A 188 22.15 20.55 36.87
C CYS A 188 21.59 21.81 37.55
N ARG A 189 20.26 21.91 37.74
CA ARG A 189 19.63 23.01 38.49
C ARG A 189 19.71 22.85 40.01
N SER A 190 20.24 21.74 40.54
CA SER A 190 20.55 21.67 41.97
C SER A 190 22.03 21.90 42.25
N PRO A 191 22.42 23.13 42.63
CA PRO A 191 23.51 23.33 43.56
C PRO A 191 23.01 24.03 44.84
N HIS A 192 23.31 23.40 45.99
CA HIS A 192 23.43 23.97 47.34
C HIS A 192 22.35 24.95 47.82
N GLY A 193 21.40 24.44 48.61
CA GLY A 193 20.76 25.23 49.65
C GLY A 193 21.72 25.42 50.83
N THR A 194 22.49 26.50 50.82
CA THR A 194 22.96 27.13 52.06
C THR A 194 21.92 28.19 52.41
N GLN A 195 21.20 28.02 53.52
CA GLN A 195 20.49 29.14 54.12
C GLN A 195 20.92 29.32 55.57
N GLU A 196 21.53 30.49 55.73
CA GLU A 196 22.00 31.22 56.89
C GLU A 196 20.88 31.55 57.90
N GLY A 197 21.23 31.66 59.18
CA GLY A 197 20.56 32.58 60.11
C GLY A 197 19.99 31.99 61.40
N ALA A 198 20.78 32.02 62.48
CA ALA A 198 20.25 32.25 63.84
C ALA A 198 21.35 32.84 64.74
N HIS A 199 21.60 34.14 64.61
CA HIS A 199 22.10 34.93 65.72
C HIS A 199 20.90 35.65 66.34
N GLN A 200 20.31 35.03 67.36
CA GLN A 200 19.34 35.67 68.25
C GLN A 200 20.12 36.28 69.41
N LYS A 201 19.95 37.58 69.61
CA LYS A 201 20.40 38.37 70.74
C LYS A 201 19.37 38.22 71.87
N ASP A 202 19.82 37.74 73.03
CA ASP A 202 19.57 38.25 74.38
C ASP A 202 20.47 37.52 75.38
#